data_AF-A0A9P6HHR4-F1
#
_entry.id   AF-A0A9P6HHR4-F1
#
_cell.length_a   1.000
_cell.length_b   1.000
_cell.length_c   1.000
_cell.angle_alpha   90.00
_cell.angle_beta   90.00
_cell.angle_gamma   90.00
#
_symmetry.space_group_name_H-M   'P 1'
#
loop_
_entity.id
_entity.type
_entity.pdbx_description
1 polymer ?
#
loop_
_entity_poly.entity_id
_entity_poly.type
_entity_poly.pdbx_seq_one_letter_code
_entity_poly.pdbx_strand_id
1 'polypeptide(L)'
;MIDHQLSPGLRSLYRLVLRASSASVLHARPATPRLRVTWRPTFEMAAQMAQKVQHPSPTEGGTRAAAQAQEWLNEWENRMDNTLSLLYSSAISRGLPHKLTRNLHTLSKCRKDWVNLTYDRPAAPWRPTGEPVRINLKNAQKSKGESGELAWNMVGEVVRMAEGRDQLMLGRAPPRRRKTYRNLD
;
A
#
# COMPACT_ATOMS: atom_id res chain seq x y z
N MET A 1 -6.01 -12.76 8.88
CA MET A 1 -6.19 -14.19 8.58
C MET A 1 -6.47 -14.32 7.10
N ILE A 2 -5.43 -14.58 6.31
CA ILE A 2 -5.47 -14.86 4.85
C ILE A 2 -4.83 -16.26 4.62
N ASP A 3 -4.75 -17.07 5.68
CA ASP A 3 -3.67 -18.05 5.81
C ASP A 3 -4.02 -19.47 5.33
N HIS A 4 -5.24 -19.73 4.84
CA HIS A 4 -5.65 -21.10 4.44
C HIS A 4 -5.81 -21.31 2.93
N GLN A 5 -5.95 -20.28 2.10
CA GLN A 5 -6.19 -20.42 0.64
C GLN A 5 -5.08 -19.91 -0.29
N LEU A 6 -3.94 -19.47 0.25
CA LEU A 6 -2.83 -18.98 -0.58
C LEU A 6 -1.92 -20.12 -1.06
N SER A 7 -1.47 -20.05 -2.32
CA SER A 7 -0.41 -20.91 -2.86
C SER A 7 0.84 -20.88 -1.94
N PRO A 8 1.48 -22.03 -1.66
CA PRO A 8 2.68 -22.09 -0.82
C PRO A 8 3.80 -21.13 -1.24
N GLY A 9 4.00 -20.94 -2.55
CA GLY A 9 5.02 -20.03 -3.09
C GLY A 9 4.76 -18.55 -2.76
N LEU A 10 3.50 -18.11 -2.83
CA LEU A 10 3.14 -16.74 -2.48
C LEU A 10 3.37 -16.46 -0.98
N ARG A 11 3.12 -17.46 -0.13
CA ARG A 11 3.38 -17.36 1.32
C ARG A 11 4.87 -17.27 1.63
N SER A 12 5.71 -18.07 0.97
CA SER A 12 7.16 -18.03 1.18
C SER A 12 7.73 -16.69 0.72
N LEU A 13 7.33 -16.22 -0.47
CA LEU A 13 7.71 -14.91 -1.01
C LEU A 13 7.27 -13.77 -0.09
N TYR A 14 6.04 -13.79 0.41
CA TYR A 14 5.55 -12.79 1.36
C TYR A 14 6.41 -12.74 2.62
N ARG A 15 6.73 -13.90 3.22
CA ARG A 15 7.60 -13.97 4.41
C ARG A 15 9.00 -13.44 4.11
N LEU A 16 9.55 -13.75 2.94
CA LEU A 16 10.86 -13.27 2.51
C LEU A 16 10.86 -11.74 2.40
N VAL A 17 9.86 -11.16 1.75
CA VAL A 17 9.68 -9.71 1.66
C VAL A 17 9.59 -9.11 3.05
N LEU A 18 8.74 -9.63 3.95
CA LEU A 18 8.62 -9.08 5.32
C LEU A 18 9.95 -9.07 6.10
N ARG A 19 10.82 -10.05 5.88
CA ARG A 19 12.17 -10.12 6.45
C ARG A 19 13.11 -9.13 5.77
N ALA A 20 13.15 -9.11 4.44
CA ALA A 20 13.97 -8.20 3.64
C ALA A 20 13.61 -6.74 3.91
N SER A 21 12.33 -6.40 4.03
CA SER A 21 11.84 -5.08 4.45
C SER A 21 12.41 -4.65 5.79
N SER A 22 12.41 -5.56 6.78
CA SER A 22 12.94 -5.29 8.12
C SER A 22 14.45 -5.02 8.07
N ALA A 23 15.19 -5.84 7.31
CA ALA A 23 16.63 -5.71 7.13
C ALA A 23 17.01 -4.43 6.37
N SER A 24 16.25 -4.07 5.32
CA SER A 24 16.51 -2.90 4.47
C SER A 24 16.51 -1.57 5.23
N VAL A 25 15.77 -1.49 6.33
CA VAL A 25 15.72 -0.32 7.23
C VAL A 25 16.48 -0.53 8.53
N LEU A 26 17.40 -1.52 8.58
CA LEU A 26 18.22 -1.83 9.75
C LEU A 26 17.36 -2.04 11.01
N HIS A 27 16.21 -2.68 10.86
CA HIS A 27 15.25 -2.97 11.92
C HIS A 27 14.71 -1.73 12.66
N ALA A 28 14.68 -0.57 12.00
CA ALA A 28 14.06 0.63 12.54
C ALA A 28 12.57 0.39 12.86
N ARG A 29 12.27 0.29 14.17
CA ARG A 29 10.92 0.02 14.70
C ARG A 29 9.78 0.81 14.05
N PRO A 30 9.88 2.13 13.78
CA PRO A 30 8.79 2.86 13.14
C PRO A 30 8.69 2.67 11.62
N ALA A 31 9.78 2.25 10.96
CA ALA A 31 9.84 2.11 9.51
C ALA A 31 9.31 0.75 9.05
N THR A 32 9.73 -0.33 9.71
CA THR A 32 9.34 -1.71 9.38
C THR A 32 7.83 -1.91 9.22
N PRO A 33 6.96 -1.56 10.20
CA PRO A 33 5.53 -1.78 10.05
C PRO A 33 4.91 -0.93 8.93
N ARG A 34 5.42 0.28 8.67
CA ARG A 34 4.91 1.14 7.60
C ARG A 34 5.21 0.58 6.22
N LEU A 35 6.43 0.13 6.02
CA LEU A 35 6.83 -0.52 4.77
C LEU A 35 5.98 -1.78 4.52
N ARG A 36 5.79 -2.62 5.53
CA ARG A 36 4.93 -3.81 5.43
C ARG A 36 3.49 -3.50 5.02
N VAL A 37 2.91 -2.42 5.55
CA VAL A 37 1.55 -1.98 5.17
C VAL A 37 1.48 -1.58 3.70
N THR A 38 2.55 -1.01 3.13
CA THR A 38 2.60 -0.58 1.74
C THR A 38 2.60 -1.74 0.74
N TRP A 39 3.23 -2.88 1.06
CA TRP A 39 3.21 -4.06 0.18
C TRP A 39 2.01 -4.98 0.38
N ARG A 40 1.31 -4.88 1.51
CA ARG A 40 0.16 -5.76 1.77
C ARG A 40 -0.89 -5.76 0.64
N PRO A 41 -1.31 -4.61 0.05
CA PRO A 41 -2.28 -4.60 -1.02
C PRO A 41 -1.81 -5.31 -2.31
N THR A 42 -0.52 -5.28 -2.62
CA THR A 42 0.00 -5.95 -3.83
C THR A 42 -0.04 -7.46 -3.65
N PHE A 43 0.28 -7.96 -2.47
CA PHE A 43 0.13 -9.38 -2.13
C PHE A 43 -1.34 -9.84 -2.07
N GLU A 44 -2.26 -9.01 -1.56
CA GLU A 44 -3.70 -9.31 -1.58
C GLU A 44 -4.26 -9.37 -3.01
N MET A 45 -3.76 -8.54 -3.91
CA MET A 45 -4.12 -8.59 -5.33
C MET A 45 -3.52 -9.82 -6.04
N ALA A 46 -2.25 -10.14 -5.79
CA ALA A 46 -1.62 -11.35 -6.32
C ALA A 46 -2.32 -12.62 -5.87
N ALA A 47 -2.77 -12.67 -4.61
CA ALA A 47 -3.60 -13.74 -4.09
C ALA A 47 -4.88 -13.94 -4.89
N GLN A 48 -5.58 -12.85 -5.21
CA GLN A 48 -6.81 -12.89 -6.01
C GLN A 48 -6.54 -13.37 -7.43
N MET A 49 -5.44 -12.93 -8.05
CA MET A 49 -5.08 -13.39 -9.40
C MET A 49 -4.67 -14.86 -9.41
N ALA A 50 -3.91 -15.32 -8.41
CA ALA A 50 -3.57 -16.74 -8.24
C ALA A 50 -4.82 -17.61 -8.10
N GLN A 51 -5.82 -17.15 -7.35
CA GLN A 51 -7.11 -17.86 -7.24
C GLN A 51 -7.86 -17.91 -8.57
N LYS A 52 -7.85 -16.84 -9.37
CA LYS A 52 -8.48 -16.81 -10.69
C LYS A 52 -7.83 -17.78 -11.68
N VAL A 53 -6.51 -17.98 -11.59
CA VAL A 53 -5.79 -18.96 -12.40
C VAL A 53 -6.12 -20.39 -11.97
N GLN A 54 -6.16 -20.66 -10.66
CA GLN A 54 -6.44 -22.00 -10.12
C GLN A 54 -7.89 -22.43 -10.31
N HIS A 55 -8.83 -21.48 -10.23
CA HIS A 55 -10.26 -21.72 -10.37
C HIS A 55 -10.82 -20.84 -11.51
N PRO A 56 -10.57 -21.20 -12.78
CA PRO A 56 -11.12 -20.46 -13.90
C PRO A 56 -12.65 -20.55 -13.88
N SER A 57 -13.33 -19.42 -14.07
CA SER A 57 -14.79 -19.41 -14.20
C SER A 57 -15.21 -20.25 -15.42
N PRO A 58 -16.24 -21.10 -15.32
CA PRO A 58 -16.68 -21.98 -16.42
C PRO A 58 -17.32 -21.26 -17.62
N THR A 59 -17.44 -19.94 -17.58
CA THR A 59 -17.95 -19.13 -18.69
C THR A 59 -16.93 -19.06 -19.85
N GLU A 60 -17.39 -18.89 -21.09
CA GLU A 60 -16.57 -18.89 -22.34
C GLU A 60 -15.40 -17.88 -22.36
N GLY A 61 -15.37 -16.89 -21.46
CA GLY A 61 -14.23 -15.98 -21.25
C GLY A 61 -13.16 -16.46 -20.25
N GLY A 62 -13.35 -17.62 -19.61
CA GLY A 62 -12.53 -18.11 -18.50
C GLY A 62 -11.08 -18.43 -18.90
N THR A 63 -10.85 -19.00 -20.08
CA THR A 63 -9.51 -19.32 -20.60
C THR A 63 -8.70 -18.06 -20.90
N ARG A 64 -9.31 -17.05 -21.53
CA ARG A 64 -8.65 -15.76 -21.80
C ARG A 64 -8.37 -14.97 -20.52
N ALA A 65 -9.32 -14.95 -19.59
CA ALA A 65 -9.14 -14.29 -18.30
C ALA A 65 -8.06 -14.99 -17.44
N ALA A 66 -7.98 -16.32 -17.49
CA ALA A 66 -6.93 -17.08 -16.81
C ALA A 66 -5.55 -16.81 -17.42
N ALA A 67 -5.45 -16.75 -18.76
CA ALA A 67 -4.20 -16.40 -19.44
C ALA A 67 -3.71 -14.99 -19.06
N GLN A 68 -4.60 -13.99 -19.03
CA GLN A 68 -4.28 -12.63 -18.58
C GLN A 68 -3.88 -12.58 -17.10
N ALA A 69 -4.56 -13.34 -16.24
CA ALA A 69 -4.19 -13.44 -14.83
C ALA A 69 -2.81 -14.08 -14.63
N GLN A 70 -2.47 -15.08 -15.45
CA GLN A 70 -1.15 -15.71 -15.44
C GLN A 70 -0.05 -14.77 -15.92
N GLU A 71 -0.28 -14.06 -17.02
CA GLU A 71 0.66 -13.05 -17.54
C GLU A 71 0.92 -11.96 -16.48
N TRP A 72 -0.15 -11.45 -15.86
CA TRP A 72 -0.05 -10.49 -14.78
C TRP A 72 0.74 -11.03 -13.58
N LEU A 73 0.54 -12.30 -13.20
CA LEU A 73 1.29 -12.93 -12.12
C LEU A 73 2.78 -13.06 -12.45
N ASN A 74 3.12 -13.46 -13.68
CA ASN A 74 4.51 -13.56 -14.12
C ASN A 74 5.20 -12.18 -14.07
N GLU A 75 4.53 -11.13 -14.54
CA GLU A 75 5.03 -9.76 -14.45
C GLU A 75 5.19 -9.32 -13.00
N TRP A 76 4.20 -9.65 -12.15
CA TRP A 76 4.26 -9.36 -10.72
C TRP A 76 5.43 -10.06 -10.03
N GLU A 77 5.68 -11.34 -10.32
CA GLU A 77 6.81 -12.12 -9.78
C GLU A 77 8.14 -11.47 -10.19
N ASN A 78 8.32 -11.15 -11.47
CA ASN A 78 9.52 -10.46 -11.97
C ASN A 78 9.75 -9.13 -11.24
N ARG A 79 8.70 -8.34 -11.03
CA ARG A 79 8.80 -7.08 -10.28
C ARG A 79 9.12 -7.28 -8.81
N MET A 80 8.61 -8.36 -8.21
CA MET A 80 8.90 -8.71 -6.83
C MET A 80 10.35 -9.15 -6.64
N ASP A 81 10.93 -9.86 -7.60
CA ASP A 81 12.35 -10.25 -7.58
C ASP A 81 13.27 -9.02 -7.67
N ASN A 82 12.97 -8.08 -8.57
CA ASN A 82 13.68 -6.80 -8.63
C ASN A 82 13.55 -6.01 -7.32
N THR A 83 12.35 -6.05 -6.72
CA THR A 83 12.10 -5.39 -5.43
C THR A 83 12.90 -6.04 -4.30
N LEU A 84 13.00 -7.37 -4.28
CA LEU A 84 13.85 -8.10 -3.32
C LEU A 84 15.32 -7.77 -3.51
N SER A 85 15.79 -7.69 -4.76
CA SER A 85 17.15 -7.26 -5.09
C SER A 85 17.44 -5.85 -4.58
N LEU A 86 16.50 -4.92 -4.74
CA LEU A 86 16.60 -3.57 -4.17
C LEU A 86 16.65 -3.60 -2.63
N LEU A 87 15.77 -4.37 -1.97
CA LEU A 87 15.73 -4.47 -0.51
C LEU A 87 17.01 -5.10 0.05
N TYR A 88 17.54 -6.12 -0.62
CA TYR A 88 18.81 -6.75 -0.30
C TYR A 88 19.97 -5.76 -0.42
N SER A 89 20.04 -5.05 -1.56
CA SER A 89 21.02 -3.99 -1.79
C SER A 89 20.92 -2.87 -0.75
N SER A 90 19.69 -2.52 -0.32
CA SER A 90 19.43 -1.55 0.75
C SER A 90 19.81 -2.03 2.15
N ALA A 91 19.83 -3.34 2.39
CA ALA A 91 20.22 -3.91 3.67
C ALA A 91 21.74 -3.96 3.83
N ILE A 92 22.45 -4.22 2.74
CA ILE A 92 23.91 -4.32 2.71
C ILE A 92 24.55 -2.94 2.53
N SER A 93 24.09 -2.20 1.52
CA SER A 93 24.65 -0.88 1.21
C SER A 93 23.92 0.19 2.02
N ARG A 94 24.66 1.16 2.56
CA ARG A 94 24.10 2.42 3.10
C ARG A 94 23.96 3.50 2.02
N GLY A 95 23.92 3.08 0.76
CA GLY A 95 23.92 3.95 -0.42
C GLY A 95 22.53 4.47 -0.79
N LEU A 96 22.35 4.75 -2.09
CA LEU A 96 21.07 5.23 -2.63
C LEU A 96 19.89 4.28 -2.33
N PRO A 97 20.01 2.94 -2.46
CA PRO A 97 18.91 2.03 -2.12
C PRO A 97 18.42 2.20 -0.68
N HIS A 98 19.33 2.39 0.26
CA HIS A 98 19.01 2.62 1.67
C HIS A 98 18.33 3.96 1.91
N LYS A 99 18.79 5.02 1.24
CA LYS A 99 18.10 6.32 1.29
C LYS A 99 16.70 6.23 0.71
N LEU A 100 16.50 5.45 -0.36
CA LEU A 100 15.19 5.23 -0.99
C LEU A 100 14.22 4.53 -0.03
N THR A 101 14.60 3.39 0.55
CA THR A 101 13.74 2.65 1.50
C THR A 101 13.45 3.47 2.76
N ARG A 102 14.43 4.24 3.23
CA ARG A 102 14.24 5.22 4.30
C ARG A 102 13.28 6.34 3.89
N ASN A 103 13.37 6.89 2.69
CA ASN A 103 12.45 7.94 2.27
C ASN A 103 11.03 7.40 2.05
N LEU A 104 10.91 6.15 1.59
CA LEU A 104 9.61 5.52 1.34
C LEU A 104 8.76 5.37 2.61
N HIS A 105 9.38 5.01 3.75
CA HIS A 105 8.63 4.94 5.00
C HIS A 105 8.17 6.33 5.49
N THR A 106 8.95 7.38 5.21
CA THR A 106 8.59 8.77 5.50
C THR A 106 7.43 9.21 4.62
N LEU A 107 7.49 8.94 3.30
CA LEU A 107 6.40 9.23 2.37
C LEU A 107 5.11 8.50 2.75
N SER A 108 5.20 7.21 3.10
CA SER A 108 4.06 6.42 3.59
C SER A 108 3.44 7.03 4.85
N LYS A 109 4.28 7.47 5.81
CA LYS A 109 3.84 8.19 7.01
C LYS A 109 3.13 9.50 6.65
N CYS A 110 3.79 10.37 5.90
CA CYS A 110 3.26 11.68 5.51
C CYS A 110 1.94 11.56 4.74
N ARG A 111 1.82 10.59 3.84
CA ARG A 111 0.57 10.30 3.14
C ARG A 111 -0.52 9.85 4.11
N LYS A 112 -0.21 8.95 5.06
CA LYS A 112 -1.17 8.51 6.07
C LYS A 112 -1.63 9.68 6.96
N ASP A 113 -0.69 10.50 7.42
CA ASP A 113 -0.98 11.67 8.25
C ASP A 113 -1.84 12.68 7.48
N TRP A 114 -1.52 12.93 6.21
CA TRP A 114 -2.33 13.78 5.32
C TRP A 114 -3.74 13.20 5.09
N VAL A 115 -3.88 11.91 4.79
CA VAL A 115 -5.19 11.25 4.64
C VAL A 115 -6.00 11.37 5.93
N ASN A 116 -5.39 11.15 7.09
CA ASN A 116 -6.07 11.29 8.37
C ASN A 116 -6.51 12.75 8.59
N LEU A 117 -5.65 13.73 8.34
CA LEU A 117 -6.01 15.15 8.51
C LEU A 117 -7.11 15.61 7.54
N THR A 118 -7.08 15.13 6.30
CA THR A 118 -8.02 15.55 5.25
C THR A 118 -9.39 14.88 5.40
N TYR A 119 -9.40 13.57 5.70
CA TYR A 119 -10.63 12.77 5.71
C TYR A 119 -11.11 12.35 7.10
N ASP A 120 -10.23 12.22 8.09
CA ASP A 120 -10.63 12.07 9.49
C ASP A 120 -10.70 13.45 10.14
N ARG A 121 -11.82 14.14 9.89
CA ARG A 121 -12.26 15.07 10.91
C ARG A 121 -12.65 14.21 12.11
N PRO A 122 -12.09 14.42 13.31
CA PRO A 122 -12.74 13.87 14.48
C PRO A 122 -14.18 14.36 14.42
N ALA A 123 -15.13 13.42 14.40
CA ALA A 123 -16.50 13.76 14.75
C ALA A 123 -16.39 14.59 16.03
N ALA A 124 -17.04 15.76 16.08
CA ALA A 124 -17.00 16.60 17.27
C ALA A 124 -17.21 15.68 18.49
N PRO A 125 -16.36 15.76 19.53
CA PRO A 125 -16.49 14.88 20.67
C PRO A 125 -17.95 14.95 21.13
N TRP A 126 -18.60 13.80 21.21
CA TRP A 126 -20.01 13.75 21.61
C TRP A 126 -20.13 14.46 22.96
N ARG A 127 -20.91 15.55 23.00
CA ARG A 127 -21.18 16.31 24.22
C ARG A 127 -22.65 16.10 24.57
N PRO A 128 -22.97 15.57 25.76
CA PRO A 128 -24.35 15.38 26.19
C PRO A 128 -25.12 16.68 26.40
N THR A 129 -24.43 17.83 26.42
CA THR A 129 -24.99 19.15 26.80
C THR A 129 -25.77 19.87 25.70
N GLY A 130 -25.93 19.31 24.50
CA GLY A 130 -26.78 19.89 23.43
C GLY A 130 -26.31 21.23 22.83
N GLU A 131 -25.27 21.86 23.37
CA GLU A 131 -24.75 23.12 22.82
C GLU A 131 -23.98 22.89 21.51
N PRO A 132 -24.31 23.61 20.41
CA PRO A 132 -23.61 23.47 19.16
C PRO A 132 -22.16 23.97 19.30
N VAL A 133 -21.20 23.06 19.17
CA VAL A 133 -19.78 23.41 19.06
C VAL A 133 -19.61 24.26 17.79
N ARG A 134 -19.34 25.56 17.96
CA ARG A 134 -18.95 26.44 16.85
C ARG A 134 -17.55 26.06 16.40
N ILE A 135 -17.45 25.06 15.54
CA ILE A 135 -16.20 24.75 14.84
C ILE A 135 -15.98 25.87 13.81
N ASN A 136 -14.97 26.71 14.01
CA ASN A 136 -14.54 27.71 13.05
C ASN A 136 -13.95 27.02 11.80
N LEU A 137 -14.82 26.50 10.93
CA LEU A 137 -14.49 25.78 9.70
C LEU A 137 -13.96 26.69 8.58
N LYS A 138 -14.07 28.01 8.74
CA LYS A 138 -13.89 28.97 7.64
C LYS A 138 -12.43 29.19 7.20
N ASN A 139 -11.42 28.88 8.03
CA ASN A 139 -10.03 29.21 7.71
C ASN A 139 -9.13 28.00 7.37
N ALA A 140 -9.61 26.76 7.55
CA ALA A 140 -8.80 25.56 7.35
C ALA A 140 -9.04 24.85 5.99
N GLN A 141 -10.15 25.13 5.31
CA GLN A 141 -10.66 24.24 4.26
C GLN A 141 -10.38 24.62 2.80
N LYS A 142 -10.10 25.88 2.46
CA LYS A 142 -10.25 26.32 1.07
C LYS A 142 -8.98 26.45 0.23
N SER A 143 -7.76 26.41 0.80
CA SER A 143 -6.53 26.59 -0.01
C SER A 143 -5.45 25.53 0.17
N LYS A 144 -5.54 24.65 1.18
CA LYS A 144 -4.50 23.62 1.44
C LYS A 144 -4.87 22.20 0.97
N GLY A 145 -6.16 21.93 0.74
CA GLY A 145 -6.64 20.59 0.37
C GLY A 145 -6.27 20.19 -1.06
N GLU A 146 -6.63 21.04 -2.02
CA GLU A 146 -6.49 20.78 -3.46
C GLU A 146 -5.01 20.70 -3.88
N SER A 147 -4.18 21.63 -3.41
CA SER A 147 -2.74 21.61 -3.71
C SER A 147 -2.03 20.41 -3.08
N GLY A 148 -2.48 19.95 -1.90
CA GLY A 148 -1.93 18.76 -1.25
C GLY A 148 -2.25 17.47 -2.01
N GLU A 149 -3.49 17.33 -2.49
CA GLU A 149 -3.91 16.18 -3.28
C GLU A 149 -3.17 16.12 -4.63
N LEU A 150 -3.06 17.26 -5.32
CA LEU A 150 -2.32 17.36 -6.57
C LEU A 150 -0.83 17.01 -6.38
N ALA A 151 -0.20 17.50 -5.31
CA ALA A 151 1.19 17.17 -4.99
C ALA A 151 1.39 15.67 -4.72
N TRP A 152 0.48 15.03 -3.96
CA TRP A 152 0.54 13.58 -3.73
C TRP A 152 0.28 12.77 -5.00
N ASN A 153 -0.58 13.26 -5.89
CA ASN A 153 -0.83 12.64 -7.19
C ASN A 153 0.40 12.72 -8.09
N MET A 154 1.08 13.88 -8.15
CA MET A 154 2.33 14.05 -8.89
C MET A 154 3.43 13.13 -8.36
N VAL A 155 3.63 13.08 -7.04
CA VAL A 155 4.58 12.15 -6.41
C VAL A 155 4.22 10.70 -6.74
N GLY A 156 2.93 10.36 -6.69
CA GLY A 156 2.45 9.03 -7.06
C GLY A 156 2.66 8.70 -8.54
N GLU A 157 2.61 9.68 -9.45
CA GLU A 157 2.91 9.50 -10.86
C GLU A 157 4.40 9.25 -11.08
N VAL A 158 5.27 10.05 -10.47
CA VAL A 158 6.73 9.87 -10.55
C VAL A 158 7.14 8.50 -10.00
N VAL A 159 6.54 8.07 -8.89
CA VAL A 159 6.74 6.73 -8.33
C VAL A 159 6.31 5.65 -9.34
N ARG A 160 5.15 5.80 -10.00
CA ARG A 160 4.68 4.85 -11.02
C ARG A 160 5.58 4.79 -12.25
N MET A 161 6.09 5.94 -12.70
CA MET A 161 7.05 5.99 -13.81
C MET A 161 8.35 5.29 -13.43
N ALA A 162 8.86 5.50 -12.21
CA ALA A 162 10.05 4.81 -11.71
C ALA A 162 9.81 3.30 -11.56
N GLU A 163 8.67 2.88 -11.01
CA GLU A 163 8.26 1.47 -10.93
C GLU A 163 8.20 0.81 -12.31
N GLY A 164 7.64 1.51 -13.32
CA GLY A 164 7.56 1.00 -14.69
C GLY A 164 8.91 0.94 -15.39
N ARG A 165 9.80 1.92 -15.16
CA ARG A 165 11.14 1.95 -15.74
C ARG A 165 12.03 0.84 -15.18
N ASP A 166 12.08 0.72 -13.87
CA ASP A 166 12.99 -0.21 -13.18
C ASP A 166 12.32 -1.57 -12.89
N GLN A 167 11.06 -1.75 -13.30
CA GLN A 167 10.25 -2.93 -13.03
C GLN A 167 10.24 -3.29 -11.54
N LEU A 168 9.94 -2.32 -10.69
CA LEU A 168 9.91 -2.44 -9.23
C LEU A 168 8.49 -2.32 -8.67
N MET A 169 8.28 -2.83 -7.44
CA MET A 169 7.07 -2.62 -6.64
C MET A 169 7.42 -1.91 -5.33
N LEU A 170 7.27 -0.59 -5.33
CA LEU A 170 7.41 0.24 -4.15
C LEU A 170 6.14 0.22 -3.27
N GLY A 171 5.07 -0.37 -3.82
CA GLY A 171 3.82 -0.71 -3.15
C GLY A 171 2.87 0.48 -3.02
N ARG A 172 1.70 0.26 -2.42
CA ARG A 172 0.64 1.27 -2.34
C ARG A 172 0.12 1.40 -0.93
N ALA A 173 -0.02 2.64 -0.46
CA ALA A 173 -0.79 2.88 0.75
C ALA A 173 -2.26 2.52 0.45
N PRO A 174 -2.89 1.61 1.22
CA PRO A 174 -4.27 1.25 0.98
C PRO A 174 -5.17 2.50 1.14
N PRO A 175 -6.15 2.71 0.25
CA PRO A 175 -7.17 3.72 0.49
C PRO A 175 -7.89 3.35 1.79
N ARG A 176 -8.05 4.31 2.70
CA ARG A 176 -8.75 4.06 3.95
C ARG A 176 -10.21 3.75 3.63
N ARG A 177 -10.63 2.50 3.85
CA ARG A 177 -12.05 2.15 3.89
C ARG A 177 -12.68 2.90 5.06
N ARG A 178 -13.65 3.78 4.79
CA ARG A 178 -14.47 4.37 5.85
C ARG A 178 -15.12 3.22 6.61
N LYS A 179 -14.89 3.13 7.93
CA LYS A 179 -15.72 2.30 8.79
C LYS A 179 -17.09 2.97 8.83
N THR A 180 -18.00 2.54 7.96
CA THR A 180 -19.42 2.83 8.14
C THR A 180 -19.85 2.03 9.36
N TYR A 181 -20.08 2.71 10.48
CA TYR A 181 -20.88 2.16 11.59
C TYR A 181 -22.29 1.95 11.04
N ARG A 182 -22.54 0.84 10.36
CA ARG A 182 -23.87 0.50 9.85
C ARG A 182 -24.45 -0.79 10.42
N ASN A 183 -23.69 -1.50 11.25
CA ASN A 183 -24.14 -2.70 11.93
C ASN A 183 -23.77 -2.58 13.43
N LEU A 184 -24.57 -1.83 14.16
CA LEU A 184 -24.73 -1.98 15.61
C LEU A 184 -26.25 -2.09 15.79
N ASP A 185 -26.75 -3.29 15.47
CA ASP A 185 -28.04 -3.78 15.96
C ASP A 185 -27.76 -4.59 17.24
#